data_AF-A0A1E4CVM7-F1
#
_entry.id   AF-A0A1E4CVM7-F1
#
_cell.length_a   1.000
_cell.length_b   1.000
_cell.length_c   1.000
_cell.angle_alpha   90.00
_cell.angle_beta   90.00
_cell.angle_gamma   90.00
#
_symmetry.space_group_name_H-M   'P 1'
#
loop_
_entity.id
_entity.type
_entity.pdbx_description
1 polymer ?
#
loop_
_entity_poly.entity_id
_entity_poly.type
_entity_poly.pdbx_seq_one_letter_code
_entity_poly.pdbx_strand_id
1 'polypeptide(L)'
;IRAQMRKWLKRDDIDAVISTGGTGLTGRDVTVEAMRPLFEKEIEGFGVAFHMISFQKIGVSTVQSRATAGVAQGKYIFCLPGSPGACKDGWNEILKWQLDNRHRPCNFVEIMPRLEEHRKG
;
A
#
# COMPACT_ATOMS: atom_id res chain seq x y z
N ILE A 1 -12.62 -9.63 -0.36
CA ILE A 1 -11.34 -8.93 -0.06
C ILE A 1 -10.79 -9.33 1.32
N ARG A 2 -11.38 -8.88 2.44
CA ARG A 2 -10.86 -9.15 3.81
C ARG A 2 -10.54 -10.62 4.11
N ALA A 3 -11.42 -11.54 3.73
CA ALA A 3 -11.22 -12.97 3.97
C ALA A 3 -9.92 -13.49 3.33
N GLN A 4 -9.63 -13.07 2.10
CA GLN A 4 -8.40 -13.45 1.42
C GLN A 4 -7.18 -12.77 2.05
N MET A 5 -7.29 -11.48 2.37
CA MET A 5 -6.21 -10.74 3.03
C MET A 5 -5.81 -11.40 4.36
N ARG A 6 -6.80 -11.80 5.18
CA ARG A 6 -6.53 -12.52 6.45
C ARG A 6 -5.85 -13.88 6.25
N LYS A 7 -6.07 -14.56 5.11
CA LYS A 7 -5.34 -15.79 4.79
C LYS A 7 -3.88 -15.49 4.44
N TRP A 8 -3.64 -14.47 3.61
CA TRP A 8 -2.30 -14.05 3.24
C TRP A 8 -1.50 -13.49 4.43
N LEU A 9 -2.15 -12.78 5.35
CA LEU A 9 -1.48 -12.27 6.55
C LEU A 9 -0.94 -13.37 7.47
N LYS A 10 -1.47 -14.59 7.38
CA LYS A 10 -1.01 -15.75 8.17
C LYS A 10 0.07 -16.58 7.46
N ARG A 11 0.49 -16.19 6.26
CA ARG A 11 1.47 -16.92 5.46
C ARG A 11 2.86 -16.37 5.69
N ASP A 12 3.80 -17.23 6.02
CA ASP A 12 5.20 -16.83 6.28
C ASP A 12 5.98 -16.55 4.98
N ASP A 13 5.49 -17.00 3.83
CA ASP A 13 6.09 -16.77 2.51
C ASP A 13 5.64 -15.47 1.82
N ILE A 14 4.89 -14.62 2.51
CA ILE A 14 4.40 -13.34 2.00
C ILE A 14 4.91 -12.20 2.88
N ASP A 15 5.73 -11.30 2.33
CA ASP A 15 6.19 -10.09 3.04
C ASP A 15 5.34 -8.85 2.73
N ALA A 16 4.77 -8.79 1.54
CA ALA A 16 3.97 -7.67 1.07
C ALA A 16 2.83 -8.11 0.16
N VAL A 17 1.73 -7.39 0.22
CA VAL A 17 0.57 -7.54 -0.69
C VAL A 17 0.34 -6.23 -1.41
N ILE A 18 0.26 -6.29 -2.74
CA ILE A 18 -0.13 -5.15 -3.58
C ILE A 18 -1.48 -5.50 -4.20
N SER A 19 -2.46 -4.63 -4.02
CA SER A 19 -3.77 -4.72 -4.66
C SER A 19 -3.99 -3.56 -5.61
N THR A 20 -4.81 -3.79 -6.64
CA THR A 20 -5.21 -2.77 -7.61
C THR A 20 -6.73 -2.76 -7.75
N GLY A 21 -7.29 -1.55 -7.80
CA GLY A 21 -8.73 -1.34 -8.00
C GLY A 21 -9.53 -1.25 -6.71
N GLY A 22 -10.78 -0.77 -6.83
CA GLY A 22 -11.70 -0.60 -5.72
C GLY A 22 -11.36 0.55 -4.77
N THR A 23 -10.49 1.48 -5.18
CA THR A 23 -10.11 2.69 -4.42
C THR A 23 -10.79 3.96 -4.92
N GLY A 24 -11.74 3.87 -5.84
CA GLY A 24 -12.53 5.00 -6.32
C GLY A 24 -13.58 5.47 -5.29
N LEU A 25 -14.56 6.24 -5.76
CA LEU A 25 -15.64 6.82 -4.93
C LEU A 25 -17.02 6.20 -5.20
N THR A 26 -17.12 5.17 -6.05
CA THR A 26 -18.41 4.53 -6.36
C THR A 26 -18.78 3.49 -5.31
N GLY A 27 -20.05 3.07 -5.26
CA GLY A 27 -20.50 2.04 -4.30
C GLY A 27 -19.83 0.67 -4.43
N ARG A 28 -19.09 0.42 -5.52
CA ARG A 28 -18.29 -0.81 -5.70
C ARG A 28 -16.85 -0.66 -5.19
N ASP A 29 -16.40 0.55 -4.91
CA ASP A 29 -15.05 0.85 -4.46
C ASP A 29 -14.92 0.67 -2.95
N VAL A 30 -14.62 -0.56 -2.54
CA VAL A 30 -14.60 -0.97 -1.12
C VAL A 30 -13.22 -1.43 -0.63
N THR A 31 -12.15 -1.25 -1.41
CA THR A 31 -10.81 -1.73 -1.05
C THR A 31 -10.28 -1.01 0.18
N VAL A 32 -10.45 0.31 0.28
CA VAL A 32 -9.97 1.10 1.43
C VAL A 32 -10.69 0.70 2.70
N GLU A 33 -12.03 0.59 2.63
CA GLU A 33 -12.89 0.12 3.72
C GLU A 33 -12.50 -1.29 4.14
N ALA A 34 -12.17 -2.16 3.17
CA ALA A 34 -11.76 -3.52 3.45
C ALA A 34 -10.40 -3.58 4.17
N MET A 35 -9.42 -2.80 3.73
CA MET A 35 -8.02 -2.92 4.16
C MET A 35 -7.69 -2.12 5.42
N ARG A 36 -8.17 -0.88 5.57
CA ARG A 36 -7.83 -0.02 6.73
C ARG A 36 -8.07 -0.67 8.09
N PRO A 37 -9.18 -1.39 8.34
CA PRO A 37 -9.41 -2.06 9.61
C PRO A 37 -8.47 -3.24 9.91
N LEU A 38 -7.64 -3.64 8.94
CA LEU A 38 -6.61 -4.65 9.13
C LEU A 38 -5.27 -4.04 9.51
N PHE A 39 -5.07 -2.73 9.29
CA PHE A 39 -3.80 -2.07 9.55
C PHE A 39 -3.57 -1.94 11.06
N GLU A 40 -2.40 -2.38 11.51
CA GLU A 40 -1.85 -2.07 12.83
C GLU A 40 -1.27 -0.65 12.83
N LYS A 41 -0.68 -0.24 11.68
CA LYS A 41 -0.21 1.12 11.42
C LYS A 41 -0.53 1.51 9.99
N GLU A 42 -1.15 2.67 9.77
CA GLU A 42 -1.32 3.24 8.43
C GLU A 42 -0.03 3.96 7.98
N ILE A 43 0.34 3.81 6.71
CA ILE A 43 1.48 4.49 6.10
C ILE A 43 0.92 5.70 5.34
N GLU A 44 0.54 6.74 6.08
CA GLU A 44 -0.13 7.93 5.52
C GLU A 44 0.68 8.58 4.39
N GLY A 45 2.01 8.58 4.52
CA GLY A 45 2.93 9.12 3.52
C GLY A 45 2.81 8.46 2.14
N PHE A 46 2.32 7.22 2.05
CA PHE A 46 2.10 6.55 0.77
C PHE A 46 1.01 7.22 -0.06
N GLY A 47 -0.15 7.49 0.56
CA GLY A 47 -1.25 8.17 -0.11
C GLY A 47 -0.85 9.58 -0.55
N VAL A 48 -0.17 10.32 0.32
CA VAL A 48 0.34 11.67 0.02
C VAL A 48 1.31 11.64 -1.16
N ALA A 49 2.35 10.79 -1.11
CA ALA A 49 3.33 10.69 -2.19
C ALA A 49 2.67 10.29 -3.52
N PHE A 50 1.77 9.30 -3.50
CA PHE A 50 1.03 8.88 -4.68
C PHE A 50 0.21 10.04 -5.27
N HIS A 51 -0.51 10.78 -4.43
CA HIS A 51 -1.31 11.92 -4.89
C HIS A 51 -0.46 13.07 -5.43
N MET A 52 0.74 13.33 -4.88
CA MET A 52 1.68 14.31 -5.43
C MET A 52 2.16 13.92 -6.82
N ILE A 53 2.59 12.67 -7.01
CA ILE A 53 3.02 12.14 -8.31
C ILE A 53 1.87 12.18 -9.32
N SER A 54 0.71 11.69 -8.90
CA SER A 54 -0.49 11.63 -9.74
C SER A 54 -0.98 13.03 -10.12
N PHE A 55 -0.91 14.01 -9.21
CA PHE A 55 -1.28 15.39 -9.51
C PHE A 55 -0.41 15.98 -10.62
N GLN A 56 0.89 15.70 -10.64
CA GLN A 56 1.78 16.15 -11.73
C GLN A 56 1.43 15.54 -13.08
N LYS A 57 0.83 14.34 -13.10
CA LYS A 57 0.54 13.58 -14.33
C LYS A 57 -0.88 13.78 -14.85
N ILE A 58 -1.87 13.81 -13.96
CA ILE A 58 -3.31 13.84 -14.29
C ILE A 58 -4.07 14.99 -13.61
N GLY A 59 -3.37 15.89 -12.91
CA GLY A 59 -3.94 17.05 -12.25
C GLY A 59 -4.94 16.67 -11.15
N VAL A 60 -6.01 17.46 -11.05
CA VAL A 60 -7.06 17.29 -10.04
C VAL A 60 -7.78 15.95 -10.11
N SER A 61 -7.70 15.21 -11.23
CA SER A 61 -8.28 13.87 -11.38
C SER A 61 -7.80 12.90 -10.28
N THR A 62 -6.62 13.14 -9.70
CA THR A 62 -6.06 12.37 -8.59
C THR A 62 -7.03 12.25 -7.39
N VAL A 63 -7.88 13.25 -7.15
CA VAL A 63 -8.81 13.28 -5.99
C VAL A 63 -9.91 12.21 -6.07
N GLN A 64 -10.12 11.62 -7.25
CA GLN A 64 -11.10 10.53 -7.44
C GLN A 64 -10.58 9.17 -6.97
N SER A 65 -9.31 9.10 -6.53
CA SER A 65 -8.69 7.88 -6.01
C SER A 65 -8.39 8.00 -4.52
N ARG A 66 -8.32 6.85 -3.84
CA ARG A 66 -8.02 6.73 -2.42
C ARG A 66 -6.90 5.71 -2.20
N ALA A 67 -5.75 5.94 -2.83
CA ALA A 67 -4.59 5.07 -2.65
C ALA A 67 -4.15 5.07 -1.17
N THR A 68 -3.92 3.90 -0.59
CA THR A 68 -3.58 3.75 0.83
C THR A 68 -2.62 2.59 1.04
N ALA A 69 -1.90 2.62 2.16
CA ALA A 69 -1.01 1.54 2.56
C ALA A 69 -0.95 1.42 4.08
N GLY A 70 -0.57 0.24 4.55
CA GLY A 70 -0.45 -0.04 5.98
C GLY A 70 0.42 -1.25 6.27
N VAL A 71 0.74 -1.42 7.54
CA VAL A 71 1.39 -2.61 8.09
C VAL A 71 0.34 -3.42 8.84
N ALA A 72 0.35 -4.74 8.65
CA ALA A 72 -0.46 -5.66 9.43
C ALA A 72 0.27 -7.00 9.57
N GLN A 73 0.35 -7.52 10.80
CA GLN A 73 0.96 -8.84 11.09
C GLN A 73 2.36 -9.01 10.49
N GLY A 74 3.20 -7.97 10.63
CA GLY A 74 4.57 -8.00 10.10
C GLY A 74 4.68 -7.86 8.58
N LYS A 75 3.59 -7.51 7.88
CA LYS A 75 3.54 -7.46 6.41
C LYS A 75 3.07 -6.10 5.91
N TYR A 76 3.54 -5.70 4.73
CA TYR A 76 3.06 -4.50 4.07
C TYR A 76 1.81 -4.77 3.22
N ILE A 77 0.91 -3.80 3.17
CA ILE A 77 -0.27 -3.81 2.30
C ILE A 77 -0.29 -2.50 1.54
N PHE A 78 -0.32 -2.56 0.20
CA PHE A 78 -0.43 -1.41 -0.69
C PHE A 78 -1.69 -1.52 -1.54
N CYS A 79 -2.49 -0.47 -1.59
CA CYS A 79 -3.73 -0.41 -2.36
C CYS A 79 -3.60 0.68 -3.42
N LEU A 80 -3.39 0.27 -4.67
CA LEU A 80 -3.28 1.14 -5.83
C LEU A 80 -4.63 1.28 -6.55
N PRO A 81 -4.83 2.39 -7.29
CA PRO A 81 -5.98 2.50 -8.17
C PRO A 81 -6.00 1.43 -9.28
N GLY A 82 -7.18 1.24 -9.87
CA GLY A 82 -7.42 0.21 -10.89
C GLY A 82 -6.88 0.52 -12.28
N SER A 83 -6.50 1.78 -12.56
CA SER A 83 -6.04 2.16 -13.89
C SER A 83 -4.59 1.67 -14.11
N PRO A 84 -4.26 1.13 -15.30
CA PRO A 84 -2.90 0.68 -15.60
C PRO A 84 -1.84 1.78 -15.42
N GLY A 85 -2.18 3.03 -15.74
CA GLY A 85 -1.32 4.19 -15.52
C GLY A 85 -1.01 4.40 -14.04
N ALA A 86 -2.03 4.39 -13.18
CA ALA A 86 -1.84 4.53 -11.73
C ALA A 86 -1.02 3.38 -11.13
N CYS A 87 -1.23 2.14 -11.61
CA CYS A 87 -0.39 1.01 -11.18
C CYS A 87 1.07 1.21 -11.58
N LYS A 88 1.32 1.65 -12.83
CA LYS A 88 2.66 1.93 -13.33
C LYS A 88 3.33 3.04 -12.52
N ASP A 89 2.59 4.09 -12.17
CA ASP A 89 3.10 5.20 -11.37
C ASP A 89 3.43 4.77 -9.94
N GLY A 90 2.49 4.09 -9.27
CA GLY A 90 2.71 3.57 -7.91
C GLY A 90 3.90 2.62 -7.83
N TRP A 91 4.08 1.76 -8.85
CA TRP A 91 5.24 0.89 -8.92
C TRP A 91 6.54 1.66 -9.21
N ASN A 92 6.58 2.42 -10.29
CA ASN A 92 7.84 2.98 -10.81
C ASN A 92 8.39 4.14 -9.98
N GLU A 93 7.52 4.91 -9.33
CA GLU A 93 7.89 6.13 -8.63
C GLU A 93 8.02 5.89 -7.11
N ILE A 94 7.41 4.83 -6.57
CA ILE A 94 7.39 4.55 -5.12
C ILE A 94 7.88 3.13 -4.83
N LEU A 95 7.08 2.11 -5.19
CA LEU A 95 7.27 0.77 -4.63
C LEU A 95 8.56 0.11 -5.09
N LYS A 96 8.99 0.28 -6.35
CA LYS A 96 10.24 -0.33 -6.83
C LYS A 96 11.45 0.12 -6.00
N TRP A 97 11.43 1.37 -5.52
CA TRP A 97 12.52 1.93 -4.74
C TRP A 97 12.43 1.49 -3.28
N GLN A 98 11.23 1.53 -2.71
CA GLN A 98 11.03 1.14 -1.32
C GLN A 98 11.13 -0.37 -1.08
N LEU A 99 10.92 -1.19 -2.10
CA LEU A 99 11.10 -2.66 -2.07
C LEU A 99 12.46 -3.11 -2.60
N ASP A 100 13.37 -2.18 -2.94
CA ASP A 100 14.77 -2.48 -3.24
C ASP A 100 15.63 -2.19 -2.01
N ASN A 101 16.24 -3.24 -1.44
CA ASN A 101 17.14 -3.14 -0.27
C ASN A 101 18.30 -2.15 -0.51
N ARG A 102 18.72 -1.96 -1.77
CA ARG A 102 19.84 -1.10 -2.13
C ARG A 102 19.47 0.39 -2.10
N HIS A 103 18.18 0.72 -2.01
CA HIS A 103 17.73 2.11 -2.01
C HIS A 103 18.13 2.83 -0.71
N ARG A 104 18.60 4.07 -0.86
CA ARG A 104 19.11 4.94 0.20
C ARG A 104 18.33 6.27 0.21
N PRO A 105 18.23 6.97 1.36
CA PRO A 105 18.86 6.68 2.64
C PRO A 105 18.20 5.55 3.43
N CYS A 106 16.94 5.21 3.13
CA CYS A 106 16.18 4.15 3.79
C CYS A 106 15.17 3.52 2.82
N ASN A 107 14.73 2.30 3.12
CA ASN A 107 13.70 1.56 2.38
C ASN A 107 12.89 0.64 3.30
N PHE A 108 11.79 0.08 2.80
CA PHE A 108 10.92 -0.80 3.59
C PHE A 108 11.58 -2.14 3.94
N VAL A 109 12.44 -2.67 3.07
CA VAL A 109 13.10 -3.98 3.28
C VAL A 109 13.96 -3.97 4.53
N GLU A 110 14.68 -2.88 4.80
CA GLU A 110 15.49 -2.71 6.02
C GLU A 110 14.64 -2.69 7.30
N ILE A 111 13.37 -2.29 7.20
CA ILE A 111 12.46 -2.16 8.35
C ILE A 111 11.66 -3.45 8.58
N MET A 112 11.50 -4.31 7.57
CA MET A 112 10.69 -5.55 7.63
C MET A 112 10.90 -6.40 8.90
N PRO A 113 12.15 -6.71 9.34
CA PRO A 113 12.36 -7.56 10.52
C PRO A 113 11.83 -6.95 11.84
N ARG A 114 11.56 -5.65 11.83
CA ARG A 114 11.20 -4.85 13.01
C ARG A 114 9.71 -4.55 13.11
N LEU A 115 8.92 -4.90 12.09
CA LEU A 115 7.48 -4.59 12.05
C LEU A 115 6.70 -5.22 13.21
N GLU A 116 7.16 -6.37 13.70
CA GLU A 116 6.51 -7.12 14.80
C GLU A 116 7.14 -6.89 16.18
N GLU A 117 8.06 -5.93 16.36
CA GLU A 117 8.70 -5.66 17.66
C GLU A 117 7.67 -5.43 18.78
N HIS A 118 6.54 -4.78 18.47
CA HIS A 118 5.46 -4.49 19.40
C HIS A 118 4.65 -5.73 19.88
N ARG A 119 4.81 -6.88 19.22
CA ARG A 119 4.10 -8.14 19.54
C ARG A 119 4.88 -9.07 20.45
N LYS A 120 6.17 -8.80 20.68
CA LYS A 120 7.07 -9.66 21.45
C LYS A 120 7.02 -9.39 22.97
N GLY A 121 5.95 -8.75 23.45
CA GLY A 121 5.73 -8.39 24.86
C GLY A 121 4.58 -9.17 25.48
#